data_AF-A0A420M4Q7-F1
#
_entry.id   AF-A0A420M4Q7-F1
#
_cell.length_a   1.000
_cell.length_b   1.000
_cell.length_c   1.000
_cell.angle_alpha   90.00
_cell.angle_beta   90.00
_cell.angle_gamma   90.00
#
_symmetry.space_group_name_H-M   'P 1'
#
loop_
_entity.id
_entity.type
_entity.pdbx_description
1 polymer ?
#
loop_
_entity_poly.entity_id
_entity_poly.type
_entity_poly.pdbx_seq_one_letter_code
_entity_poly.pdbx_strand_id
1 'polypeptide(L)'
;LAQSLAYQIEQTLERLRPICKSIKDKISAAEAQKPEDRDEEELVRQVKPLIEEGGKILTETNGIIRGLDPDSRISRNAKQKTAAGEATPEEAHLANLLKELSTEIQTTIEEGKRKLEGMPHAKKEINPLWALLAEPLFQIVAAVGLLLSGVLGLVGKLLGPILSPLLNGLGLGGLLDGLLGGLGLKKILSGLGLGVVVGTVTGKK
;
A
#
# COMPACT_ATOMS: atom_id res chain seq x y z
N LEU A 1 16.39 17.93 2.25
CA LEU A 1 15.68 16.93 1.41
C LEU A 1 14.69 16.12 2.24
N ALA A 2 15.13 15.31 3.22
CA ALA A 2 14.22 14.49 4.05
C ALA A 2 13.08 15.30 4.67
N GLN A 3 13.39 16.47 5.27
CA GLN A 3 12.39 17.39 5.82
C GLN A 3 11.40 17.92 4.77
N SER A 4 11.88 18.26 3.57
CA SER A 4 11.02 18.73 2.47
C SER A 4 10.07 17.64 1.98
N LEU A 5 10.56 16.40 1.88
CA LEU A 5 9.73 15.24 1.57
C LEU A 5 8.71 14.96 2.69
N ALA A 6 9.14 15.06 3.95
CA ALA A 6 8.27 14.86 5.11
C ALA A 6 7.09 15.85 5.10
N TYR A 7 7.36 17.13 4.87
CA TYR A 7 6.34 18.16 4.73
C TYR A 7 5.31 17.83 3.63
N GLN A 8 5.76 17.32 2.48
CA GLN A 8 4.84 16.93 1.40
C GLN A 8 3.96 15.74 1.80
N ILE A 9 4.50 14.75 2.53
CA ILE A 9 3.72 13.62 3.04
C ILE A 9 2.73 14.06 4.12
N GLU A 10 3.09 14.97 5.02
CA GLU A 10 2.19 15.56 6.02
C GLU A 10 0.99 16.24 5.36
N GLN A 11 1.25 17.14 4.40
CA GLN A 11 0.19 17.82 3.65
C GLN A 11 -0.71 16.84 2.88
N THR A 12 -0.12 15.75 2.37
CA THR A 12 -0.86 14.67 1.70
C THR A 12 -1.78 13.93 2.68
N LEU A 13 -1.28 13.60 3.87
CA LEU A 13 -2.05 12.96 4.95
C LEU A 13 -3.23 13.82 5.41
N GLU A 14 -3.03 15.13 5.60
CA GLU A 14 -4.10 16.06 5.98
C GLU A 14 -5.26 16.06 4.99
N ARG A 15 -4.96 15.96 3.69
CA ARG A 15 -5.97 15.89 2.62
C ARG A 15 -6.63 14.51 2.49
N LEU A 16 -5.87 13.42 2.66
CA LEU A 16 -6.36 12.06 2.45
C LEU A 16 -7.19 11.52 3.60
N ARG A 17 -6.85 11.82 4.87
CA ARG A 17 -7.60 11.33 6.04
C ARG A 17 -9.12 11.55 5.94
N PRO A 18 -9.65 12.75 5.61
CA PRO A 18 -11.09 12.95 5.48
C PRO A 18 -11.71 12.15 4.31
N ILE A 19 -10.97 11.94 3.22
CA ILE A 19 -11.42 11.12 2.07
C ILE A 19 -11.50 9.65 2.49
N CYS A 20 -10.44 9.10 3.09
CA CYS A 20 -10.38 7.75 3.62
C CYS A 20 -11.50 7.49 4.63
N LYS A 21 -11.73 8.43 5.55
CA LYS A 21 -12.84 8.38 6.50
C LYS A 21 -14.19 8.33 5.77
N SER A 22 -14.41 9.21 4.80
CA SER A 22 -15.66 9.27 4.04
C SER A 22 -15.94 7.97 3.27
N ILE A 23 -14.91 7.35 2.68
CA ILE A 23 -15.01 6.03 2.04
C ILE A 23 -15.44 4.97 3.06
N LYS A 24 -14.72 4.88 4.20
CA LYS A 24 -14.99 3.92 5.27
C LYS A 24 -16.41 4.07 5.83
N ASP A 25 -16.84 5.30 6.07
CA ASP A 25 -18.17 5.61 6.63
C ASP A 25 -19.29 5.19 5.67
N LYS A 26 -19.16 5.50 4.38
CA LYS A 26 -20.17 5.17 3.36
C LYS A 26 -20.32 3.66 3.17
N ILE A 27 -19.19 2.95 3.04
CA ILE A 27 -19.21 1.48 2.91
C ILE A 27 -19.77 0.84 4.19
N SER A 28 -19.41 1.35 5.37
CA SER A 28 -19.92 0.83 6.64
C SER A 28 -21.42 1.08 6.82
N ALA A 29 -21.92 2.25 6.39
CA ALA A 29 -23.33 2.57 6.43
C ALA A 29 -24.15 1.64 5.52
N ALA A 30 -23.67 1.37 4.31
CA ALA A 30 -24.33 0.42 3.40
C ALA A 30 -24.27 -1.02 3.92
N GLU A 31 -23.13 -1.45 4.47
CA GLU A 31 -22.98 -2.79 5.03
C GLU A 31 -23.90 -3.04 6.23
N ALA A 32 -24.15 -2.01 7.05
CA ALA A 32 -25.07 -2.09 8.19
C ALA A 32 -26.56 -2.21 7.81
N GLN A 33 -26.92 -1.92 6.56
CA GLN A 33 -28.28 -2.10 6.06
C GLN A 33 -28.59 -3.58 5.81
N LYS A 34 -29.87 -3.94 5.90
CA LYS A 34 -30.33 -5.27 5.51
C LYS A 34 -30.05 -5.51 4.02
N PRO A 35 -29.68 -6.73 3.60
CA PRO A 35 -29.31 -7.01 2.21
C PRO A 35 -30.33 -6.52 1.17
N GLU A 36 -31.62 -6.65 1.46
CA GLU A 36 -32.73 -6.21 0.60
C GLU A 36 -32.89 -4.69 0.48
N ASP A 37 -32.37 -3.93 1.44
CA ASP A 37 -32.48 -2.46 1.49
C ASP A 37 -31.22 -1.76 0.95
N ARG A 38 -30.17 -2.53 0.59
CA ARG A 38 -28.89 -1.99 0.13
C ARG A 38 -29.00 -1.42 -1.28
N ASP A 39 -28.84 -0.12 -1.39
CA ASP A 39 -28.65 0.55 -2.68
C ASP A 39 -27.17 0.50 -3.09
N GLU A 40 -26.80 -0.58 -3.77
CA GLU A 40 -25.42 -0.79 -4.24
C GLU A 40 -25.00 0.23 -5.31
N GLU A 41 -25.91 0.71 -6.14
CA GLU A 41 -25.60 1.66 -7.21
C GLU A 41 -25.35 3.06 -6.64
N GLU A 42 -26.16 3.48 -5.67
CA GLU A 42 -25.92 4.72 -4.93
C GLU A 42 -24.60 4.65 -4.13
N LEU A 43 -24.27 3.50 -3.52
CA LEU A 43 -22.97 3.31 -2.86
C LEU A 43 -21.81 3.54 -3.84
N VAL A 44 -21.88 2.94 -5.04
CA VAL A 44 -20.87 3.13 -6.09
C VAL A 44 -20.76 4.59 -6.47
N ARG A 45 -21.90 5.28 -6.70
CA ARG A 45 -21.95 6.70 -7.08
C ARG A 45 -21.29 7.60 -6.05
N GLN A 46 -21.41 7.27 -4.76
CA GLN A 46 -20.80 8.06 -3.68
C GLN A 46 -19.33 7.72 -3.41
N VAL A 47 -18.92 6.46 -3.54
CA VAL A 47 -17.56 6.00 -3.18
C VAL A 47 -16.57 6.19 -4.32
N LYS A 48 -16.95 5.94 -5.56
CA LYS A 48 -16.09 6.10 -6.74
C LYS A 48 -15.38 7.46 -6.81
N PRO A 49 -16.07 8.62 -6.71
CA PRO A 49 -15.41 9.91 -6.80
C PRO A 49 -14.41 10.16 -5.66
N LEU A 50 -14.64 9.60 -4.46
CA LEU A 50 -13.71 9.71 -3.34
C LEU A 50 -12.41 8.93 -3.60
N ILE A 51 -12.52 7.74 -4.19
CA ILE A 51 -11.34 6.94 -4.56
C ILE A 51 -10.54 7.64 -5.66
N GLU A 52 -11.21 8.18 -6.67
CA GLU A 52 -10.59 8.93 -7.77
C GLU A 52 -9.88 10.19 -7.25
N GLU A 53 -10.50 10.93 -6.34
CA GLU A 53 -9.90 12.10 -5.70
C GLU A 53 -8.66 11.73 -4.87
N GLY A 54 -8.77 10.68 -4.04
CA GLY A 54 -7.63 10.17 -3.26
C GLY A 54 -6.47 9.71 -4.15
N GLY A 55 -6.78 9.04 -5.26
CA GLY A 55 -5.77 8.59 -6.23
C GLY A 55 -5.07 9.74 -6.93
N LYS A 56 -5.83 10.79 -7.28
CA LYS A 56 -5.28 12.03 -7.83
C LYS A 56 -4.30 12.70 -6.86
N ILE A 57 -4.66 12.82 -5.58
CA ILE A 57 -3.77 13.39 -4.55
C ILE A 57 -2.47 12.60 -4.45
N LEU A 58 -2.55 11.27 -4.34
CA LEU A 58 -1.35 10.42 -4.26
C LEU A 58 -0.48 10.53 -5.52
N THR A 59 -1.10 10.67 -6.69
CA THR A 59 -0.38 10.83 -7.96
C THR A 59 0.35 12.17 -8.04
N GLU A 60 -0.31 13.27 -7.62
CA GLU A 60 0.30 14.59 -7.50
C GLU A 60 1.50 14.55 -6.53
N THR A 61 1.32 13.95 -5.36
CA THR A 61 2.38 13.79 -4.35
C THR A 61 3.57 13.01 -4.89
N ASN A 62 3.34 11.91 -5.62
CA ASN A 62 4.41 11.14 -6.26
C ASN A 62 5.20 12.00 -7.26
N GLY A 63 4.52 12.82 -8.07
CA GLY A 63 5.15 13.76 -8.99
C GLY A 63 6.03 14.78 -8.27
N ILE A 64 5.52 15.37 -7.18
CA ILE A 64 6.27 16.33 -6.35
C ILE A 64 7.52 15.67 -5.75
N ILE A 65 7.39 14.46 -5.18
CA ILE A 65 8.51 13.72 -4.59
C ILE A 65 9.60 13.45 -5.63
N ARG A 66 9.22 13.01 -6.83
CA ARG A 66 10.17 12.79 -7.93
C ARG A 66 10.82 14.08 -8.41
N GLY A 67 10.10 15.20 -8.38
CA GLY A 67 10.66 16.51 -8.68
C GLY A 67 11.65 17.02 -7.62
N LEU A 68 11.40 16.71 -6.34
CA LEU A 68 12.28 17.06 -5.23
C LEU A 68 13.54 16.18 -5.15
N ASP A 69 13.45 14.93 -5.59
CA ASP A 69 14.56 13.98 -5.62
C ASP A 69 14.66 13.22 -6.96
N PRO A 70 15.00 13.92 -8.06
CA PRO A 70 15.04 13.30 -9.39
C PRO A 70 16.10 12.20 -9.49
N ASP A 71 17.19 12.35 -8.73
CA ASP A 71 18.27 11.38 -8.70
C ASP A 71 18.07 10.30 -7.65
N SER A 72 16.96 10.24 -6.90
CA SER A 72 16.75 9.25 -5.82
C SER A 72 17.87 9.24 -4.75
N ARG A 73 18.42 10.41 -4.41
CA ARG A 73 19.45 10.59 -3.37
C ARG A 73 18.97 10.10 -2.01
N ILE A 74 17.71 10.31 -1.66
CA ILE A 74 17.16 9.88 -0.37
C ILE A 74 17.17 8.35 -0.26
N SER A 75 16.76 7.66 -1.33
CA SER A 75 16.73 6.20 -1.42
C SER A 75 18.15 5.59 -1.32
N ARG A 76 19.13 6.19 -2.01
CA ARG A 76 20.53 5.76 -1.91
C ARG A 76 21.11 5.96 -0.51
N ASN A 77 20.87 7.13 0.09
CA ASN A 77 21.39 7.46 1.42
C ASN A 77 20.74 6.59 2.50
N ALA A 78 19.42 6.37 2.42
CA ALA A 78 18.69 5.51 3.37
C ALA A 78 19.25 4.09 3.38
N LYS A 79 19.50 3.48 2.21
CA LYS A 79 20.09 2.14 2.12
C LYS A 79 21.46 2.02 2.79
N GLN A 80 22.32 3.02 2.62
CA GLN A 80 23.65 3.04 3.23
C GLN A 80 23.58 3.22 4.75
N LYS A 81 22.79 4.19 5.22
CA LYS A 81 22.69 4.52 6.64
C LYS A 81 21.93 3.48 7.46
N THR A 82 20.90 2.84 6.92
CA THR A 82 20.20 1.76 7.61
C THR A 82 21.09 0.55 7.85
N ALA A 83 22.00 0.23 6.91
CA ALA A 83 22.99 -0.84 7.12
C ALA A 83 24.00 -0.51 8.24
N ALA A 84 24.24 0.77 8.49
CA ALA A 84 25.14 1.26 9.55
C ALA A 84 24.42 1.60 10.87
N GLY A 85 23.07 1.66 10.89
CA GLY A 85 22.28 2.08 12.05
C GLY A 85 22.26 3.62 12.28
N GLU A 86 22.52 4.42 11.25
CA GLU A 86 22.84 5.86 11.35
C GLU A 86 21.73 6.77 10.78
N ALA A 87 20.45 6.44 11.00
CA ALA A 87 19.35 7.28 10.51
C ALA A 87 19.31 8.64 11.24
N THR A 88 19.21 9.73 10.49
CA THR A 88 19.01 11.07 11.08
C THR A 88 17.58 11.23 11.61
N PRO A 89 17.33 12.15 12.57
CA PRO A 89 15.98 12.43 13.06
C PRO A 89 14.97 12.75 11.95
N GLU A 90 15.38 13.51 10.93
CA GLU A 90 14.53 13.90 9.81
C GLU A 90 14.21 12.72 8.89
N GLU A 91 15.15 11.79 8.70
CA GLU A 91 14.94 10.55 7.96
C GLU A 91 14.01 9.60 8.72
N ALA A 92 14.15 9.52 10.05
CA ALA A 92 13.24 8.75 10.91
C ALA A 92 11.81 9.32 10.90
N HIS A 93 11.67 10.65 10.95
CA HIS A 93 10.39 11.33 10.85
C HIS A 93 9.69 11.06 9.51
N LEU A 94 10.41 11.23 8.39
CA LEU A 94 9.91 10.88 7.06
C LEU A 94 9.45 9.42 6.98
N ALA A 95 10.17 8.50 7.63
CA ALA A 95 9.78 7.09 7.67
C ALA A 95 8.49 6.83 8.45
N ASN A 96 8.27 7.53 9.56
CA ASN A 96 7.04 7.43 10.33
C ASN A 96 5.84 7.95 9.53
N LEU A 97 5.99 9.07 8.84
CA LEU A 97 4.94 9.63 7.99
C LEU A 97 4.57 8.71 6.82
N LEU A 98 5.57 8.10 6.17
CA LEU A 98 5.33 7.15 5.08
C LEU A 98 4.67 5.86 5.57
N LYS A 99 5.02 5.41 6.78
CA LYS A 99 4.31 4.31 7.45
C LYS A 99 2.85 4.68 7.69
N GLU A 100 2.59 5.86 8.22
CA GLU A 100 1.25 6.34 8.50
C GLU A 100 0.40 6.46 7.22
N LEU A 101 0.93 7.10 6.18
CA LEU A 101 0.27 7.20 4.87
C LEU A 101 -0.07 5.81 4.31
N SER A 102 0.89 4.89 4.40
CA SER A 102 0.67 3.52 3.96
C SER A 102 -0.43 2.85 4.78
N THR A 103 -0.42 2.97 6.11
CA THR A 103 -1.43 2.38 6.99
C THR A 103 -2.82 2.94 6.72
N GLU A 104 -2.98 4.25 6.58
CA GLU A 104 -4.29 4.87 6.33
C GLU A 104 -4.92 4.36 5.01
N ILE A 105 -4.14 4.32 3.93
CA ILE A 105 -4.61 3.83 2.63
C ILE A 105 -4.91 2.32 2.67
N GLN A 106 -4.01 1.53 3.27
CA GLN A 106 -4.18 0.08 3.35
C GLN A 106 -5.41 -0.31 4.17
N THR A 107 -5.58 0.27 5.36
CA THR A 107 -6.75 0.00 6.20
C THR A 107 -8.05 0.37 5.48
N THR A 108 -8.07 1.49 4.76
CA THR A 108 -9.21 1.89 3.93
C THR A 108 -9.54 0.85 2.85
N ILE A 109 -8.54 0.35 2.12
CA ILE A 109 -8.72 -0.67 1.07
C ILE A 109 -9.18 -2.01 1.66
N GLU A 110 -8.53 -2.47 2.73
CA GLU A 110 -8.82 -3.77 3.35
C GLU A 110 -10.22 -3.80 3.96
N GLU A 111 -10.58 -2.78 4.74
CA GLU A 111 -11.92 -2.67 5.32
C GLU A 111 -12.99 -2.52 4.24
N GLY A 112 -12.71 -1.71 3.21
CA GLY A 112 -13.60 -1.53 2.07
C GLY A 112 -13.88 -2.86 1.36
N LYS A 113 -12.82 -3.60 0.97
CA LYS A 113 -12.94 -4.91 0.32
C LYS A 113 -13.71 -5.91 1.16
N ARG A 114 -13.41 -6.01 2.46
CA ARG A 114 -14.08 -6.93 3.39
C ARG A 114 -15.57 -6.61 3.49
N LYS A 115 -15.93 -5.35 3.69
CA LYS A 115 -17.34 -4.94 3.86
C LYS A 115 -18.15 -5.06 2.57
N LEU A 116 -17.50 -4.97 1.40
CA LEU A 116 -18.14 -5.19 0.10
C LEU A 116 -18.42 -6.67 -0.23
N GLU A 117 -18.00 -7.64 0.59
CA GLU A 117 -18.20 -9.07 0.29
C GLU A 117 -19.67 -9.46 0.10
N GLY A 118 -20.58 -8.82 0.84
CA GLY A 118 -22.03 -9.03 0.74
C GLY A 118 -22.76 -8.08 -0.23
N MET A 119 -22.04 -7.37 -1.09
CA MET A 119 -22.58 -6.39 -2.05
C MET A 119 -21.98 -6.66 -3.44
N PRO A 120 -22.47 -7.67 -4.20
CA PRO A 120 -21.81 -8.17 -5.40
C PRO A 120 -21.68 -7.13 -6.53
N HIS A 121 -22.65 -6.24 -6.71
CA HIS A 121 -22.60 -5.18 -7.71
C HIS A 121 -21.59 -4.10 -7.31
N ALA A 122 -21.71 -3.56 -6.09
CA ALA A 122 -20.78 -2.55 -5.58
C ALA A 122 -19.35 -3.08 -5.51
N LYS A 123 -19.16 -4.35 -5.11
CA LYS A 123 -17.86 -5.02 -5.12
C LYS A 123 -17.25 -5.05 -6.51
N LYS A 124 -18.03 -5.40 -7.54
CA LYS A 124 -17.55 -5.48 -8.93
C LYS A 124 -17.09 -4.11 -9.45
N GLU A 125 -17.84 -3.06 -9.12
CA GLU A 125 -17.55 -1.70 -9.58
C GLU A 125 -16.43 -1.01 -8.78
N ILE A 126 -16.39 -1.20 -7.46
CA ILE A 126 -15.43 -0.52 -6.57
C ILE A 126 -14.09 -1.24 -6.50
N ASN A 127 -14.05 -2.58 -6.51
CA ASN A 127 -12.79 -3.30 -6.31
C ASN A 127 -11.67 -2.96 -7.31
N PRO A 128 -11.95 -2.77 -8.61
CA PRO A 128 -10.94 -2.33 -9.56
C PRO A 128 -10.36 -0.94 -9.23
N LEU A 129 -11.15 -0.06 -8.61
CA LEU A 129 -10.74 1.32 -8.32
C LEU A 129 -9.70 1.42 -7.21
N TRP A 130 -9.55 0.40 -6.33
CA TRP A 130 -8.52 0.40 -5.29
C TRP A 130 -7.10 0.54 -5.84
N ALA A 131 -6.87 0.16 -7.10
CA ALA A 131 -5.61 0.37 -7.79
C ALA A 131 -5.21 1.85 -7.86
N LEU A 132 -6.19 2.75 -8.00
CA LEU A 132 -5.98 4.21 -8.05
C LEU A 132 -5.33 4.76 -6.78
N LEU A 133 -5.52 4.09 -5.64
CA LEU A 133 -4.86 4.42 -4.37
C LEU A 133 -3.56 3.63 -4.19
N ALA A 134 -3.60 2.32 -4.45
CA ALA A 134 -2.50 1.41 -4.16
C ALA A 134 -1.25 1.67 -5.02
N GLU A 135 -1.43 1.94 -6.32
CA GLU A 135 -0.33 2.14 -7.26
C GLU A 135 0.51 3.40 -6.95
N PRO A 136 -0.07 4.61 -6.85
CA PRO A 136 0.73 5.79 -6.54
C PRO A 136 1.31 5.76 -5.13
N LEU A 137 0.62 5.15 -4.15
CA LEU A 137 1.20 4.89 -2.82
C LEU A 137 2.48 4.04 -2.94
N PHE A 138 2.43 2.94 -3.68
CA PHE A 138 3.59 2.09 -3.90
C PHE A 138 4.74 2.86 -4.55
N GLN A 139 4.44 3.70 -5.55
CA GLN A 139 5.43 4.53 -6.23
C GLN A 139 6.09 5.56 -5.29
N ILE A 140 5.31 6.20 -4.41
CA ILE A 140 5.82 7.13 -3.38
C ILE A 140 6.81 6.39 -2.47
N VAL A 141 6.40 5.25 -1.93
CA VAL A 141 7.21 4.48 -0.98
C VAL A 141 8.49 3.94 -1.65
N ALA A 142 8.39 3.51 -2.91
CA ALA A 142 9.54 3.08 -3.71
C ALA A 142 10.52 4.22 -4.01
N ALA A 143 10.01 5.41 -4.36
CA ALA A 143 10.83 6.59 -4.65
C ALA A 143 11.63 7.05 -3.42
N VAL A 144 11.03 7.04 -2.23
CA VAL A 144 11.72 7.44 -0.99
C VAL A 144 12.65 6.33 -0.47
N GLY A 145 12.48 5.09 -0.92
CA GLY A 145 13.49 4.05 -0.74
C GLY A 145 13.64 3.53 0.68
N LEU A 146 12.59 3.62 1.51
CA LEU A 146 12.54 3.05 2.86
C LEU A 146 12.41 1.52 2.88
N LEU A 147 13.06 0.89 1.90
CA LEU A 147 13.11 -0.54 1.57
C LEU A 147 13.63 -1.42 2.68
N LEU A 148 14.31 -0.84 3.68
CA LEU A 148 15.05 -1.60 4.66
C LEU A 148 14.61 -1.23 6.08
N SER A 149 14.12 -2.28 6.76
CA SER A 149 13.85 -2.46 8.19
C SER A 149 12.42 -2.28 8.71
N GLY A 150 11.46 -1.70 7.97
CA GLY A 150 10.07 -1.65 8.48
C GLY A 150 8.96 -1.43 7.46
N VAL A 151 9.03 -0.33 6.69
CA VAL A 151 7.92 0.11 5.83
C VAL A 151 7.73 -0.79 4.61
N LEU A 152 8.80 -1.37 4.06
CA LEU A 152 8.69 -2.31 2.94
C LEU A 152 8.51 -3.77 3.31
N GLY A 153 8.81 -4.14 4.55
CA GLY A 153 8.26 -5.35 5.14
C GLY A 153 6.73 -5.27 5.23
N LEU A 154 6.19 -4.10 5.59
CA LEU A 154 4.74 -3.84 5.53
C LEU A 154 4.24 -3.83 4.08
N VAL A 155 4.78 -2.99 3.19
CA VAL A 155 4.33 -2.88 1.80
C VAL A 155 4.42 -4.22 1.05
N GLY A 156 5.49 -5.01 1.22
CA GLY A 156 5.60 -6.32 0.58
C GLY A 156 4.61 -7.35 1.12
N LYS A 157 4.35 -7.37 2.43
CA LYS A 157 3.38 -8.30 3.05
C LYS A 157 1.92 -7.90 2.81
N LEU A 158 1.63 -6.60 2.69
CA LEU A 158 0.27 -6.04 2.66
C LEU A 158 -0.16 -5.54 1.27
N LEU A 159 0.71 -4.80 0.54
CA LEU A 159 0.42 -4.42 -0.85
C LEU A 159 0.69 -5.57 -1.83
N GLY A 160 1.55 -6.53 -1.49
CA GLY A 160 1.82 -7.70 -2.34
C GLY A 160 0.54 -8.43 -2.81
N PRO A 161 -0.36 -8.84 -1.91
CA PRO A 161 -1.63 -9.48 -2.28
C PRO A 161 -2.63 -8.58 -3.03
N ILE A 162 -2.56 -7.25 -2.85
CA ILE A 162 -3.44 -6.28 -3.53
C ILE A 162 -2.93 -5.99 -4.94
N LEU A 163 -1.61 -5.87 -5.09
CA LEU A 163 -0.94 -5.55 -6.34
C LEU A 163 -0.69 -6.79 -7.20
N SER A 164 -0.57 -7.99 -6.61
CA SER A 164 -0.29 -9.23 -7.36
C SER A 164 -1.36 -9.55 -8.42
N PRO A 165 -2.68 -9.47 -8.13
CA PRO A 165 -3.71 -9.65 -9.16
C PRO A 165 -3.69 -8.55 -10.24
N LEU A 166 -3.41 -7.30 -9.84
CA LEU A 166 -3.34 -6.16 -10.76
C LEU A 166 -2.14 -6.26 -11.71
N LEU A 167 -0.97 -6.61 -11.17
CA LEU A 167 0.27 -6.72 -11.92
C LEU A 167 0.33 -8.01 -12.77
N ASN A 168 -0.29 -9.10 -12.32
CA ASN A 168 -0.45 -10.30 -13.13
C ASN A 168 -1.51 -10.10 -14.24
N GLY A 169 -2.54 -9.28 -14.01
CA GLY A 169 -3.53 -8.91 -15.03
C GLY A 169 -3.00 -7.96 -16.10
N LEU A 170 -1.96 -7.18 -15.79
CA LEU A 170 -1.30 -6.22 -16.70
C LEU A 170 0.00 -6.75 -17.34
N GLY A 171 0.41 -8.00 -17.05
CA GLY A 171 1.66 -8.58 -17.57
C GLY A 171 2.95 -8.07 -16.93
N LEU A 172 2.86 -7.33 -15.81
CA LEU A 172 3.98 -6.79 -15.03
C LEU A 172 4.37 -7.68 -13.83
N GLY A 173 3.92 -8.94 -13.78
CA GLY A 173 4.23 -9.89 -12.69
C GLY A 173 5.73 -10.07 -12.42
N GLY A 174 6.58 -9.94 -13.45
CA GLY A 174 8.04 -10.01 -13.30
C GLY A 174 8.66 -8.86 -12.50
N LEU A 175 8.00 -7.71 -12.39
CA LEU A 175 8.49 -6.56 -11.61
C LEU A 175 8.29 -6.79 -10.09
N LEU A 176 7.20 -7.47 -9.70
CA LEU A 176 6.97 -7.93 -8.33
C LEU A 176 7.96 -9.03 -7.92
N ASP A 177 8.18 -10.01 -8.80
CA ASP A 177 9.15 -11.08 -8.54
C ASP A 177 10.59 -10.56 -8.48
N GLY A 178 10.91 -9.51 -9.24
CA GLY A 178 12.17 -8.79 -9.13
C GLY A 178 12.35 -8.06 -7.79
N LEU A 179 11.27 -7.49 -7.24
CA LEU A 179 11.30 -6.82 -5.94
C LEU A 179 11.31 -7.82 -4.77
N LEU A 180 10.47 -8.86 -4.81
CA LEU A 180 10.40 -9.92 -3.79
C LEU A 180 11.63 -10.82 -3.81
N GLY A 181 12.17 -11.11 -4.99
CA GLY A 181 13.44 -11.82 -5.19
C GLY A 181 14.65 -10.97 -4.78
N GLY A 182 14.62 -9.66 -5.01
CA GLY A 182 15.66 -8.71 -4.62
C GLY A 182 15.68 -8.35 -3.12
N LEU A 183 14.57 -8.51 -2.41
CA LEU A 183 14.44 -8.21 -0.97
C LEU A 183 14.86 -9.37 -0.04
N GLY A 184 15.46 -10.45 -0.57
CA GLY A 184 16.02 -11.50 0.27
C GLY A 184 15.00 -12.27 1.11
N LEU A 185 13.70 -12.18 0.80
CA LEU A 185 12.64 -12.89 1.51
C LEU A 185 12.84 -14.42 1.49
N LYS A 186 13.49 -14.97 0.45
CA LYS A 186 13.94 -16.37 0.43
C LYS A 186 14.92 -16.72 1.56
N LYS A 187 15.80 -15.80 1.96
CA LYS A 187 16.73 -16.00 3.10
C LYS A 187 16.03 -15.89 4.45
N ILE A 188 15.00 -15.04 4.58
CA ILE A 188 14.20 -14.91 5.81
C ILE A 188 13.27 -16.12 5.99
N LEU A 189 12.69 -16.64 4.90
CA LEU A 189 11.91 -17.89 4.91
C LEU A 189 12.77 -19.13 5.23
N SER A 190 14.00 -19.21 4.69
CA SER A 190 14.96 -20.25 5.09
C SER A 190 15.51 -20.07 6.51
N GLY A 191 15.55 -18.85 7.04
CA GLY A 191 16.02 -18.55 8.40
C GLY A 191 14.99 -18.74 9.51
N LEU A 192 13.69 -18.83 9.18
CA LEU A 192 12.59 -19.06 10.14
C LEU A 192 12.24 -20.55 10.35
N GLY A 193 13.10 -21.48 9.93
CA GLY A 193 13.00 -22.89 10.33
C GLY A 193 11.83 -23.69 9.75
N LEU A 194 11.07 -23.14 8.79
CA LEU A 194 9.96 -23.84 8.11
C LEU A 194 10.41 -24.89 7.07
N GLY A 195 11.71 -25.11 6.91
CA GLY A 195 12.28 -26.15 6.05
C GLY A 195 12.29 -27.57 6.64
N VAL A 196 11.86 -27.77 7.89
CA VAL A 196 11.95 -29.09 8.57
C VAL A 196 10.63 -29.87 8.61
N VAL A 197 9.47 -29.25 8.38
CA VAL A 197 8.17 -29.95 8.53
C VAL A 197 7.59 -30.50 7.22
N VAL A 198 8.21 -30.24 6.06
CA VAL A 198 7.78 -30.86 4.78
C VAL A 198 8.41 -32.25 4.55
N GLY A 199 9.38 -32.68 5.38
CA GLY A 199 10.07 -33.97 5.23
C GLY A 199 9.48 -35.17 5.97
N THR A 200 8.53 -34.97 6.89
CA THR A 200 8.06 -36.04 7.81
C THR A 200 6.62 -36.49 7.61
N VAL A 201 5.89 -35.98 6.62
CA VAL A 201 4.48 -36.40 6.33
C VAL A 201 4.30 -37.02 4.94
N THR A 202 5.36 -37.30 4.19
CA THR A 202 5.29 -38.19 3.01
C THR A 202 6.05 -39.49 3.28
N GLY A 203 5.51 -40.29 4.20
CA GLY A 203 5.80 -41.72 4.24
C GLY A 203 5.16 -42.43 3.04
N LYS A 204 6.01 -42.88 2.11
CA LYS A 204 5.84 -43.96 1.10
C LYS A 204 7.01 -43.79 0.11
N LYS A 205 7.99 -44.68 0.00
CA LYS A 205 8.18 -46.08 0.43
C LYS A 205 9.61 -46.26 0.91
#